data_AF-A0A2W4NNL5-F1
#
_entry.id   AF-A0A2W4NNL5-F1
#
_cell.length_a   1.000
_cell.length_b   1.000
_cell.length_c   1.000
_cell.angle_alpha   90.00
_cell.angle_beta   90.00
_cell.angle_gamma   90.00
#
_symmetry.space_group_name_H-M   'P 1'
#
loop_
_entity.id
_entity.type
_entity.pdbx_description
1 polymer ?
#
loop_
_entity_poly.entity_id
_entity_poly.type
_entity_poly.pdbx_seq_one_letter_code
_entity_poly.pdbx_strand_id
1 'polypeptide(L)'
;MTERRLFGIVTFWMAAAIIPAAATFQIANMFPGIGLFLAMAVYFFAYRPVIATLRLLSLGVIEKKDAWKSLLPFWADRYRWYLWLG
;
A
#
# COMPACT_ATOMS: atom_id res chain seq x y z
N MET A 1 -4.95 -10.21 20.95
CA MET A 1 -4.67 -10.09 19.51
C MET A 1 -4.30 -11.47 19.02
N THR A 2 -5.03 -12.07 18.07
CA THR A 2 -4.74 -13.43 17.60
C THR A 2 -3.50 -13.45 16.71
N GLU A 3 -2.71 -14.53 16.74
CA GLU A 3 -1.46 -14.67 15.95
C GLU A 3 -1.68 -14.43 14.45
N ARG A 4 -2.80 -14.91 13.89
CA ARG A 4 -3.19 -14.68 12.49
C ARG A 4 -3.35 -13.20 12.14
N ARG A 5 -3.83 -12.39 13.08
CA ARG A 5 -4.02 -10.95 12.89
C ARG A 5 -2.69 -10.20 12.90
N LEU A 6 -1.80 -10.56 13.83
CA LEU A 6 -0.43 -10.04 13.86
C LEU A 6 0.32 -10.34 12.57
N PHE A 7 0.23 -11.58 12.07
CA PHE A 7 0.83 -11.96 10.79
C PHE A 7 0.28 -11.13 9.62
N GLY A 8 -1.04 -10.91 9.56
CA GLY A 8 -1.67 -10.05 8.55
C GLY A 8 -1.20 -8.59 8.59
N ILE A 9 -1.02 -8.05 9.80
CA ILE A 9 -0.47 -6.71 9.99
C ILE A 9 0.98 -6.65 9.50
N VAL A 10 1.84 -7.58 9.94
CA VAL A 10 3.27 -7.61 9.57
C VAL A 10 3.44 -7.76 8.06
N THR A 11 2.72 -8.69 7.43
CA THR A 11 2.80 -8.91 5.98
C THR A 11 2.38 -7.67 5.18
N PHE A 12 1.36 -6.93 5.63
CA PHE A 12 1.03 -5.67 5.00
C PHE A 12 2.07 -4.58 5.24
N TRP A 13 2.65 -4.45 6.44
CA TRP A 13 3.72 -3.47 6.68
C TRP A 13 4.93 -3.76 5.78
N MET A 14 5.27 -5.04 5.60
CA MET A 14 6.30 -5.47 4.66
C MET A 14 5.94 -5.04 3.23
N ALA A 15 4.72 -5.33 2.78
CA ALA A 15 4.26 -5.01 1.42
C ALA A 15 4.10 -3.49 1.18
N ALA A 16 3.54 -2.75 2.13
CA ALA A 16 3.19 -1.35 1.96
C ALA A 16 4.35 -0.39 2.21
N ALA A 17 5.35 -0.76 3.03
CA ALA A 17 6.43 0.15 3.42
C ALA A 17 7.82 -0.37 3.07
N ILE A 18 8.17 -1.60 3.48
CA ILE A 18 9.55 -2.10 3.39
C ILE A 18 9.93 -2.46 1.95
N ILE A 19 9.09 -3.25 1.25
CA ILE A 19 9.35 -3.64 -0.14
C ILE A 19 9.41 -2.41 -1.06
N PRO A 20 8.49 -1.44 -0.99
CA PRO A 20 8.53 -0.25 -1.84
C PRO A 20 9.71 0.66 -1.53
N ALA A 21 10.11 0.78 -0.25
CA ALA A 21 11.30 1.54 0.14
C ALA A 21 12.58 0.93 -0.44
N ALA A 22 12.72 -0.40 -0.38
CA ALA A 22 13.85 -1.09 -1.00
C ALA A 22 13.85 -0.92 -2.53
N ALA A 23 12.70 -1.04 -3.17
CA ALA A 23 12.55 -0.86 -4.61
C ALA A 23 12.88 0.58 -5.07
N THR A 24 12.36 1.59 -4.36
CA THR A 24 12.68 3.00 -4.63
C THR A 24 14.18 3.28 -4.47
N PHE A 25 14.83 2.71 -3.45
CA PHE A 25 16.26 2.84 -3.27
C PHE A 25 17.06 2.23 -4.43
N GLN A 26 16.68 1.04 -4.90
CA GLN A 26 17.35 0.43 -6.06
C GLN A 26 17.17 1.25 -7.33
N ILE A 27 15.95 1.70 -7.62
CA ILE A 27 15.66 2.51 -8.81
C ILE A 27 16.43 3.84 -8.77
N ALA A 28 16.53 4.47 -7.59
CA ALA A 28 17.30 5.71 -7.42
C ALA A 28 18.80 5.53 -7.71
N ASN A 29 19.37 4.36 -7.38
CA ASN A 29 20.76 4.04 -7.71
C ASN A 29 20.96 3.74 -9.21
N MET A 30 19.96 3.17 -9.88
CA MET A 30 20.03 2.86 -11.32
C MET A 30 19.82 4.09 -12.21
N PHE A 31 18.97 5.03 -11.78
CA PHE A 31 18.60 6.23 -12.54
C PHE A 31 18.80 7.49 -11.69
N PRO A 32 20.04 7.96 -11.52
CA PRO A 32 20.33 9.14 -10.72
C PRO A 32 19.62 10.38 -11.28
N GLY A 33 19.09 11.21 -10.38
CA GLY A 33 18.30 12.40 -10.72
C GLY A 33 16.79 12.13 -10.70
N ILE A 34 16.24 11.49 -11.75
CA ILE A 34 14.78 11.37 -11.92
C ILE A 34 14.19 10.05 -11.40
N GLY A 35 15.02 9.01 -11.20
CA GLY A 35 14.57 7.68 -10.81
C GLY A 35 13.81 7.65 -9.49
N LEU A 36 14.27 8.42 -8.50
CA LEU A 36 13.59 8.54 -7.21
C LEU A 36 12.18 9.13 -7.37
N PHE A 37 12.05 10.22 -8.15
CA PHE A 37 10.77 10.88 -8.37
C PHE A 37 9.76 9.97 -9.07
N LEU A 38 10.18 9.28 -10.13
CA LEU A 38 9.33 8.33 -10.86
C LEU A 38 8.92 7.15 -9.99
N ALA A 39 9.86 6.59 -9.21
CA ALA A 39 9.58 5.49 -8.31
C ALA A 39 8.60 5.90 -7.20
N MET A 40 8.77 7.10 -6.62
CA MET A 40 7.83 7.65 -5.65
C MET A 40 6.45 7.93 -6.27
N ALA A 41 6.39 8.45 -7.49
CA ALA A 41 5.13 8.69 -8.19
C ALA A 41 4.36 7.38 -8.43
N VAL A 42 5.02 6.35 -8.96
CA VAL A 42 4.41 5.01 -9.15
C VAL A 42 3.96 4.43 -7.82
N TYR A 43 4.79 4.56 -6.78
CA TYR A 43 4.44 4.08 -5.45
C TYR A 43 3.16 4.76 -4.91
N PHE A 44 3.09 6.09 -5.00
CA PHE A 44 2.01 6.87 -4.40
C PHE A 44 0.69 6.74 -5.17
N PHE A 45 0.75 6.73 -6.52
CA PHE A 45 -0.45 6.76 -7.37
C PHE A 45 -0.95 5.38 -7.79
N ALA A 46 -0.08 4.37 -7.89
CA ALA A 46 -0.47 3.05 -8.36
C ALA A 46 -0.34 1.98 -7.26
N TYR A 47 0.84 1.84 -6.66
CA TYR A 47 1.13 0.71 -5.77
C TYR A 47 0.37 0.80 -4.44
N ARG A 48 0.50 1.93 -3.73
CA ARG A 48 -0.12 2.14 -2.40
C ARG A 48 -1.65 1.98 -2.44
N PRO A 49 -2.39 2.56 -3.40
CA PRO A 49 -3.83 2.39 -3.47
C PRO A 49 -4.27 0.94 -3.76
N VAL A 50 -3.54 0.22 -4.61
CA VAL A 50 -3.83 -1.19 -4.92
C VAL A 50 -3.65 -2.07 -3.67
N ILE A 51 -2.52 -1.96 -2.99
CA ILE A 51 -2.23 -2.74 -1.77
C ILE A 51 -3.22 -2.42 -0.65
N ALA A 52 -3.56 -1.14 -0.47
CA ALA A 52 -4.55 -0.73 0.51
C ALA A 52 -5.93 -1.36 0.23
N THR A 53 -6.33 -1.42 -1.03
CA THR A 53 -7.63 -1.96 -1.44
C THR A 53 -7.70 -3.46 -1.25
N LEU A 54 -6.65 -4.18 -1.63
CA LEU A 54 -6.55 -5.62 -1.38
C LEU A 54 -6.66 -5.94 0.11
N ARG A 55 -6.03 -5.13 0.98
CA ARG A 55 -6.17 -5.29 2.44
C ARG A 55 -7.57 -4.96 2.95
N LEU A 56 -8.17 -3.87 2.50
CA LEU A 56 -9.53 -3.52 2.92
C LEU A 56 -10.56 -4.57 2.46
N LEU A 57 -10.37 -5.16 1.29
CA LEU A 57 -11.16 -6.28 0.80
C LEU A 57 -10.95 -7.53 1.66
N SER A 58 -9.70 -7.86 2.03
CA SER A 58 -9.42 -9.04 2.86
C SER A 58 -9.94 -8.90 4.30
N LEU A 59 -10.02 -7.68 4.81
CA LEU A 59 -10.62 -7.35 6.09
C LEU A 59 -12.16 -7.26 6.05
N GLY A 60 -12.77 -7.32 4.85
CA GLY A 60 -14.22 -7.18 4.68
C GLY A 60 -14.76 -5.78 4.98
N VAL A 61 -13.90 -4.76 5.02
CA VAL A 61 -14.29 -3.35 5.28
C VAL A 61 -14.94 -2.72 4.06
N ILE A 62 -14.56 -3.17 2.86
CA ILE A 62 -15.10 -2.72 1.58
C ILE A 62 -15.50 -3.92 0.73
N GLU A 63 -16.44 -3.72 -0.18
CA GLU A 63 -16.85 -4.73 -1.15
C GLU A 63 -16.09 -4.59 -2.47
N LYS A 64 -16.09 -5.64 -3.31
CA LYS A 64 -15.45 -5.61 -4.64
C LYS A 64 -15.98 -4.48 -5.54
N LYS A 65 -17.25 -4.11 -5.39
CA LYS A 65 -17.89 -2.99 -6.12
C LYS A 65 -17.32 -1.62 -5.75
N ASP A 66 -16.68 -1.50 -4.58
CA ASP A 66 -16.04 -0.27 -4.11
C ASP A 66 -14.55 -0.21 -4.47
N ALA A 67 -13.98 -1.31 -4.99
CA ALA A 67 -12.55 -1.40 -5.29
C ALA A 67 -12.10 -0.34 -6.31
N TRP A 68 -12.93 0.03 -7.29
CA TRP A 68 -12.57 1.08 -8.27
C TRP A 68 -12.31 2.44 -7.61
N LYS A 69 -12.91 2.71 -6.43
CA LYS A 69 -12.69 3.95 -5.69
C LYS A 69 -11.26 4.08 -5.18
N SER A 70 -10.50 3.00 -5.18
CA SER A 70 -9.06 3.04 -4.89
C SER A 70 -8.26 3.83 -5.90
N LEU A 71 -8.78 4.03 -7.11
CA LEU A 71 -8.14 4.89 -8.11
C LEU A 71 -8.21 6.37 -7.71
N LEU A 72 -9.12 6.73 -6.81
CA LEU A 72 -9.18 8.07 -6.25
C LEU A 72 -8.05 8.23 -5.21
N PRO A 73 -7.16 9.21 -5.38
CA PRO A 73 -6.14 9.52 -4.39
C PRO A 73 -6.77 9.73 -3.02
N PHE A 74 -6.13 9.22 -1.97
CA PHE A 74 -6.55 9.38 -0.56
C PHE A 74 -7.90 8.75 -0.17
N TRP A 75 -8.61 8.07 -1.07
CA TRP A 75 -9.88 7.43 -0.73
C TRP A 75 -9.73 6.40 0.41
N ALA A 76 -8.63 5.64 0.38
CA ALA A 76 -8.31 4.65 1.40
C ALA A 76 -7.95 5.25 2.77
N ASP A 77 -7.58 6.54 2.83
CA ASP A 77 -7.16 7.17 4.10
C ASP A 77 -8.32 7.31 5.09
N ARG A 78 -9.57 7.33 4.61
CA ARG A 78 -10.78 7.25 5.46
C ARG A 78 -10.83 5.96 6.29
N TYR A 79 -10.08 4.93 5.87
CA TYR A 79 -9.96 3.66 6.55
C TYR A 79 -8.57 3.43 7.16
N ARG A 80 -7.75 4.48 7.38
CA ARG A 80 -6.36 4.30 7.85
C ARG A 80 -6.25 3.37 9.05
N TRP A 81 -7.16 3.47 10.02
CA TRP A 81 -7.09 2.67 11.23
C TRP A 81 -7.29 1.18 10.94
N TYR A 82 -8.23 0.83 10.07
CA TYR A 82 -8.44 -0.53 9.60
C TYR A 82 -7.27 -1.03 8.75
N LEU A 83 -6.69 -0.14 7.93
CA LEU A 83 -5.53 -0.47 7.10
C LEU A 83 -4.27 -0.78 7.89
N TRP A 84 -4.03 -0.10 9.02
CA TRP A 84 -2.79 -0.26 9.78
C TRP A 84 -2.93 -1.25 10.95
N LEU A 85 -4.10 -1.32 11.57
CA LEU A 85 -4.35 -2.07 12.82
C LEU A 85 -5.42 -3.17 12.69
N GLY A 86 -6.18 -3.19 11.57
CA GLY A 86 -7.18 -4.22 11.28
C GLY A 86 -6.54 -5.57 11.03
#